data_AF-A0A3N1AUM9-F1
#
_entry.id   AF-A0A3N1AUM9-F1
#
_cell.length_a   1.000
_cell.length_b   1.000
_cell.length_c   1.000
_cell.angle_alpha   90.00
_cell.angle_beta   90.00
_cell.angle_gamma   90.00
#
_symmetry.space_group_name_H-M   'P 1'
#
loop_
_entity.id
_entity.type
_entity.pdbx_description
1 polymer ?
#
loop_
_entity_poly.entity_id
_entity_poly.type
_entity_poly.pdbx_seq_one_letter_code
_entity_poly.pdbx_strand_id
1 'polypeptide(L)'
;MEEWTYNGTTFQINSMYLLPEDAWTYELTGWYRTSGGVAVVIPDTTPAGVPFTPADATYAYVAFAGGPLPWPVLLRFIRFVEASGDIVSDPATATATASGDLSLSVNSWRFASQAFEVTSYHDGQHDGWCYELYEVNPTDSSDGYIDVRIPDLQPGGGPFVPAPAGQVTVIGHRSPTFPWPVFRHFLDGILASGDIRDYEQDQ
;
A
#
# COMPACT_ATOMS: atom_id res chain seq x y z
N MET A 1 20.66 3.84 4.16
CA MET A 1 20.17 2.48 4.44
C MET A 1 19.81 2.42 5.91
N GLU A 2 18.55 2.15 6.22
CA GLU A 2 18.05 1.93 7.58
C GLU A 2 17.55 0.48 7.70
N GLU A 3 17.61 -0.11 8.89
CA GLU A 3 17.18 -1.49 9.13
C GLU A 3 16.11 -1.55 10.22
N TRP A 4 15.00 -2.23 9.93
CA TRP A 4 13.90 -2.44 10.86
C TRP A 4 13.72 -3.93 11.13
N THR A 5 13.58 -4.30 12.40
CA THR A 5 13.30 -5.68 12.79
C THR A 5 11.85 -5.79 13.27
N TYR A 6 11.14 -6.79 12.75
CA TYR A 6 9.79 -7.12 13.18
C TYR A 6 9.64 -8.65 13.28
N ASN A 7 9.24 -9.16 14.45
CA ASN A 7 9.11 -10.60 14.72
C ASN A 7 10.31 -11.45 14.26
N GLY A 8 11.53 -10.95 14.48
CA GLY A 8 12.78 -11.63 14.09
C GLY A 8 13.13 -11.54 12.60
N THR A 9 12.31 -10.88 11.78
CA THR A 9 12.61 -10.60 10.37
C THR A 9 13.18 -9.19 10.23
N THR A 10 14.30 -9.06 9.52
CA THR A 10 14.91 -7.76 9.17
C THR A 10 14.41 -7.27 7.82
N PHE A 11 14.04 -6.00 7.78
CA PHE A 11 13.67 -5.25 6.59
C PHE A 11 14.68 -4.11 6.40
N GLN A 12 15.09 -3.90 5.17
CA GLN A 12 16.00 -2.84 4.78
C GLN A 12 15.25 -1.74 4.07
N ILE A 13 15.62 -0.50 4.38
CA ILE A 13 15.08 0.69 3.74
C ILE A 13 16.18 1.42 3.01
N ASN A 14 15.94 1.61 1.72
CA ASN A 14 16.80 2.39 0.84
C ASN A 14 16.04 3.63 0.39
N SER A 15 16.78 4.74 0.32
CA SER A 15 16.31 6.01 -0.23
C SER A 15 17.39 6.46 -1.20
N MET A 16 17.04 6.52 -2.48
CA MET A 16 18.01 6.70 -3.55
C MET A 16 17.37 7.33 -4.79
N TYR A 17 18.16 8.11 -5.53
CA TYR A 17 17.78 8.60 -6.84
C TYR A 17 18.09 7.54 -7.91
N LEU A 18 17.09 7.15 -8.68
CA LEU A 18 17.20 6.19 -9.78
C LEU A 18 17.26 6.93 -11.12
N LEU A 19 18.47 7.05 -11.68
CA LEU A 19 18.71 7.69 -12.98
C LEU A 19 17.85 7.12 -14.13
N PRO A 20 17.62 5.80 -14.25
CA PRO A 20 16.78 5.28 -15.34
C PRO A 20 15.31 5.67 -15.22
N GLU A 21 14.84 5.99 -14.01
CA GLU A 21 13.45 6.34 -13.73
C GLU A 21 13.24 7.85 -13.60
N ASP A 22 14.33 8.64 -13.62
CA ASP A 22 14.34 10.07 -13.28
C ASP A 22 13.49 10.36 -12.04
N ALA A 23 13.72 9.58 -10.98
CA ALA A 23 12.87 9.56 -9.80
C ALA A 23 13.65 9.33 -8.50
N TRP A 24 13.15 9.91 -7.42
CA TRP A 24 13.55 9.54 -6.07
C TRP A 24 12.72 8.36 -5.59
N THR A 25 13.39 7.29 -5.13
CA THR A 25 12.74 6.04 -4.73
C THR A 25 13.04 5.70 -3.28
N TYR A 26 11.97 5.40 -2.55
CA TYR A 26 11.99 4.78 -1.24
C TYR A 26 11.65 3.30 -1.39
N GLU A 27 12.52 2.41 -0.96
CA GLU A 27 12.32 0.98 -1.10
C GLU A 27 12.41 0.31 0.27
N LEU A 28 11.41 -0.52 0.58
CA LEU A 28 11.40 -1.44 1.71
C LEU A 28 11.50 -2.86 1.17
N THR A 29 12.56 -3.57 1.54
CA THR A 29 12.76 -4.97 1.17
C THR A 29 12.97 -5.82 2.40
N GLY A 30 12.37 -7.00 2.45
CA GLY A 30 12.78 -7.99 3.43
C GLY A 30 14.11 -8.63 3.06
N TRP A 31 14.91 -8.96 4.07
CA TRP A 31 16.24 -9.56 3.87
C TRP A 31 16.21 -10.88 3.08
N TYR A 32 15.11 -11.65 3.21
CA TYR A 32 14.92 -12.89 2.47
C TYR A 32 14.08 -12.66 1.22
N ARG A 33 14.40 -13.35 0.12
CA ARG A 33 13.64 -13.29 -1.15
C ARG A 33 12.16 -13.69 -1.02
N THR A 34 11.78 -14.33 0.08
CA THR A 34 10.40 -14.73 0.39
C THR A 34 9.62 -13.65 1.12
N SER A 35 10.29 -12.65 1.68
CA SER A 35 9.66 -11.52 2.34
C SER A 35 9.15 -10.54 1.28
N GLY A 36 7.95 -9.99 1.49
CA GLY A 36 7.39 -8.97 0.61
C GLY A 36 8.26 -7.72 0.56
N GLY A 37 8.11 -6.96 -0.52
CA GLY A 37 8.75 -5.66 -0.69
C GLY A 37 7.77 -4.63 -1.22
N VAL A 38 8.08 -3.37 -0.99
CA VAL A 38 7.30 -2.25 -1.50
C VAL A 38 8.22 -1.08 -1.79
N ALA A 39 8.00 -0.41 -2.92
CA ALA A 39 8.70 0.80 -3.30
C ALA A 39 7.70 1.94 -3.49
N VAL A 40 8.08 3.15 -3.12
CA VAL A 40 7.39 4.40 -3.46
C VAL A 40 8.31 5.19 -4.37
N VAL A 41 7.83 5.49 -5.56
CA VAL A 41 8.58 6.18 -6.60
C VAL A 41 7.97 7.56 -6.80
N ILE A 42 8.81 8.59 -6.68
CA ILE A 42 8.45 9.99 -6.77
C ILE A 42 9.20 10.60 -7.97
N PRO A 43 8.52 10.85 -9.09
CA PRO A 43 9.16 11.42 -10.27
C PRO A 43 9.82 12.77 -9.97
N ASP A 44 10.97 13.01 -10.60
CA ASP A 44 11.66 14.29 -10.54
C ASP A 44 11.13 15.23 -11.64
N THR A 45 10.89 16.49 -11.28
CA THR A 45 10.49 17.56 -12.22
C THR A 45 11.62 18.55 -12.47
N THR A 46 12.80 18.28 -11.94
CA THR A 46 13.93 19.21 -11.91
C THR A 46 14.53 19.47 -13.29
N PRO A 47 14.76 20.75 -13.65
CA PRO A 47 15.60 21.09 -14.80
C PRO A 47 17.04 20.63 -14.61
N ALA A 48 17.70 20.18 -15.69
CA ALA A 48 19.07 19.66 -15.63
C ALA A 48 20.05 20.58 -14.85
N GLY A 49 20.74 20.01 -13.85
CA GLY A 49 21.76 20.71 -13.04
C GLY A 49 21.23 21.39 -11.78
N VAL A 50 19.96 21.22 -11.44
CA VAL A 50 19.34 21.70 -10.20
C VAL A 50 19.14 20.51 -9.23
N PRO A 51 19.03 20.71 -7.90
CA PRO A 51 18.67 19.63 -6.97
C PRO A 51 17.24 19.10 -7.19
N PHE A 52 17.02 17.83 -6.83
CA PHE A 52 15.74 17.12 -6.90
C PHE A 52 14.55 17.97 -6.44
N THR A 53 13.46 17.91 -7.21
CA THR A 53 12.22 18.65 -7.01
C THR A 53 11.08 17.65 -7.25
N PRO A 54 10.39 17.20 -6.20
CA PRO A 54 9.39 16.16 -6.33
C PRO A 54 8.23 16.62 -7.22
N ALA A 55 7.76 15.73 -8.09
CA ALA A 55 6.49 15.89 -8.75
C ALA A 55 5.33 15.91 -7.72
N ASP A 56 4.20 16.45 -8.14
CA ASP A 56 2.96 16.33 -7.38
C ASP A 56 2.63 14.85 -7.11
N ALA A 57 2.07 14.55 -5.93
CA ALA A 57 1.76 13.20 -5.46
C ALA A 57 0.83 12.44 -6.42
N THR A 58 0.09 13.15 -7.28
CA THR A 58 -0.71 12.53 -8.35
C THR A 58 0.12 11.75 -9.37
N TYR A 59 1.43 12.02 -9.47
CA TYR A 59 2.38 11.31 -10.33
C TYR A 59 3.22 10.26 -9.58
N ALA A 60 3.22 10.30 -8.25
CA ALA A 60 3.89 9.28 -7.45
C ALA A 60 3.11 7.96 -7.50
N TYR A 61 3.82 6.84 -7.39
CA TYR A 61 3.21 5.51 -7.36
C TYR A 61 3.88 4.59 -6.36
N VAL A 62 3.13 3.59 -5.91
CA VAL A 62 3.62 2.47 -5.11
C VAL A 62 3.76 1.24 -6.00
N ALA A 63 4.84 0.48 -5.82
CA ALA A 63 5.07 -0.79 -6.50
C ALA A 63 5.31 -1.87 -5.46
N PHE A 64 4.61 -2.99 -5.57
CA PHE A 64 4.82 -4.13 -4.67
C PHE A 64 5.71 -5.18 -5.32
N ALA A 65 6.61 -5.75 -4.53
CA ALA A 65 7.28 -7.00 -4.84
C ALA A 65 6.59 -8.13 -4.08
N GLY A 66 6.39 -9.27 -4.74
CA GLY A 66 5.64 -10.40 -4.17
C GLY A 66 6.20 -10.90 -2.84
N GLY A 67 5.33 -11.53 -2.05
CA GLY A 67 5.62 -12.02 -0.70
C GLY A 67 4.88 -11.22 0.38
N PRO A 68 4.69 -11.78 1.58
CA PRO A 68 3.95 -11.12 2.64
C PRO A 68 4.78 -10.02 3.32
N LEU A 69 4.13 -8.88 3.50
CA LEU A 69 4.62 -7.74 4.28
C LEU A 69 3.73 -7.55 5.51
N PRO A 70 4.27 -7.55 6.74
CA PRO A 70 3.47 -7.29 7.93
C PRO A 70 2.84 -5.89 7.90
N TRP A 71 1.56 -5.80 8.22
CA TRP A 71 0.81 -4.54 8.24
C TRP A 71 1.48 -3.42 9.06
N PRO A 72 1.99 -3.67 10.29
CA PRO A 72 2.64 -2.61 11.06
C PRO A 72 3.93 -2.10 10.40
N VAL A 73 4.63 -2.96 9.66
CA VAL A 73 5.87 -2.61 8.95
C VAL A 73 5.54 -1.76 7.72
N LEU A 74 4.50 -2.12 6.96
CA LEU A 74 3.98 -1.29 5.86
C LEU A 74 3.58 0.10 6.36
N LEU A 75 2.74 0.19 7.40
CA LEU A 75 2.29 1.49 7.92
C LEU A 75 3.45 2.35 8.44
N ARG A 76 4.46 1.73 9.07
CA ARG A 76 5.67 2.44 9.48
C ARG A 76 6.43 2.99 8.28
N PHE A 77 6.52 2.21 7.19
CA PHE A 77 7.18 2.64 5.95
C PHE A 77 6.45 3.80 5.28
N ILE A 78 5.12 3.72 5.16
CA ILE A 78 4.32 4.82 4.61
C ILE A 78 4.50 6.11 5.41
N ARG A 79 4.44 6.04 6.75
CA ARG A 79 4.72 7.20 7.61
C ARG A 79 6.15 7.75 7.45
N PHE A 80 7.13 6.87 7.25
CA PHE A 80 8.51 7.29 7.02
C PHE A 80 8.65 8.08 5.70
N VAL A 81 8.01 7.61 4.63
CA VAL A 81 7.99 8.31 3.34
C VAL A 81 7.24 9.63 3.44
N GLU A 82 6.06 9.66 4.07
CA GLU A 82 5.31 10.90 4.30
C GLU A 82 6.11 11.92 5.12
N ALA A 83 6.87 11.47 6.12
CA ALA A 83 7.72 12.31 6.95
C ALA A 83 8.97 12.85 6.24
N SER A 84 9.33 12.32 5.07
CA SER A 84 10.46 12.86 4.29
C SER A 84 10.16 14.25 3.73
N GLY A 85 8.87 14.54 3.49
CA GLY A 85 8.41 15.77 2.83
C GLY A 85 8.44 15.73 1.30
N ASP A 86 8.80 14.59 0.69
CA ASP A 86 8.88 14.47 -0.78
C ASP A 86 7.55 14.13 -1.43
N ILE A 87 6.59 13.60 -0.67
CA ILE A 87 5.20 13.47 -1.11
C ILE A 87 4.54 14.84 -0.98
N VAL A 88 4.58 15.61 -2.07
CA VAL A 88 4.02 16.95 -2.13
C VAL A 88 2.68 16.93 -2.84
N SER A 89 1.70 17.65 -2.32
CA SER A 89 0.44 17.90 -3.03
C SER A 89 0.21 19.39 -3.01
N ASP A 90 0.17 20.01 -4.19
CA ASP A 90 -0.22 21.42 -4.28
C ASP A 90 -1.74 21.47 -4.48
N PRO A 91 -2.51 22.03 -3.52
CA PRO A 91 -3.96 22.16 -3.66
C PRO A 91 -4.38 22.94 -4.91
N ALA A 92 -3.51 23.81 -5.45
CA ALA A 92 -3.76 24.57 -6.67
C ALA A 92 -3.56 23.74 -7.95
N THR A 93 -2.77 22.66 -7.89
CA THR A 93 -2.51 21.75 -9.03
C THR A 93 -3.02 20.34 -8.82
N ALA A 94 -3.64 20.03 -7.67
CA ALA A 94 -4.27 18.76 -7.40
C ALA A 94 -5.40 18.52 -8.42
N THR A 95 -5.08 17.76 -9.47
CA THR A 95 -5.98 17.55 -10.61
C THR A 95 -6.85 16.31 -10.46
N ALA A 96 -6.54 15.44 -9.50
CA ALA A 96 -7.26 14.20 -9.26
C ALA A 96 -7.25 13.83 -7.78
N THR A 97 -8.37 13.29 -7.30
CA THR A 97 -8.51 12.68 -5.98
C THR A 97 -9.07 11.29 -6.18
N ALA A 98 -8.51 10.31 -5.45
CA ALA A 98 -9.10 8.98 -5.41
C ALA A 98 -10.48 9.06 -4.76
N SER A 99 -11.49 8.48 -5.39
CA SER A 99 -12.88 8.52 -4.89
C SER A 99 -13.49 7.13 -4.89
N GLY A 100 -14.29 6.86 -3.86
CA GLY A 100 -14.90 5.57 -3.59
C GLY A 100 -15.09 5.34 -2.08
N ASP A 101 -15.86 4.32 -1.71
CA ASP A 101 -16.30 4.05 -0.34
C ASP A 101 -16.07 2.58 0.06
N LEU A 102 -15.14 2.33 0.96
CA LEU A 102 -14.81 0.97 1.40
C LEU A 102 -15.96 0.27 2.15
N SER A 103 -17.05 0.96 2.50
CA SER A 103 -18.23 0.35 3.15
C SER A 103 -19.00 -0.61 2.25
N LEU A 104 -18.76 -0.57 0.93
CA LEU A 104 -19.34 -1.48 -0.05
C LEU A 104 -18.42 -2.69 -0.27
N SER A 105 -18.98 -3.90 -0.23
CA SER A 105 -18.22 -5.15 -0.44
C SER A 105 -17.58 -5.27 -1.83
N VAL A 106 -18.12 -4.55 -2.81
CA VAL A 106 -17.53 -4.35 -4.14
C VAL A 106 -17.72 -2.88 -4.49
N ASN A 107 -16.64 -2.15 -4.70
CA ASN A 107 -16.67 -0.75 -5.05
C ASN A 107 -15.80 -0.45 -6.27
N SER A 108 -16.29 0.42 -7.15
CA SER A 108 -15.54 0.98 -8.27
C SER A 108 -14.97 2.34 -7.87
N TRP A 109 -13.66 2.43 -7.78
CA TRP A 109 -12.94 3.65 -7.48
C TRP A 109 -12.42 4.32 -8.75
N ARG A 110 -12.21 5.64 -8.68
CA ARG A 110 -11.64 6.41 -9.79
C ARG A 110 -10.54 7.34 -9.32
N PHE A 111 -9.52 7.46 -10.16
CA PHE A 111 -8.45 8.45 -10.02
C PHE A 111 -7.99 8.87 -11.42
N ALA A 112 -8.09 10.16 -11.72
CA ALA A 112 -7.92 10.69 -13.08
C ALA A 112 -8.77 9.89 -14.10
N SER A 113 -8.16 9.35 -15.16
CA SER A 113 -8.83 8.49 -16.15
C SER A 113 -8.81 7.00 -15.79
N GLN A 114 -8.15 6.61 -14.70
CA GLN A 114 -8.01 5.21 -14.29
C GLN A 114 -9.20 4.78 -13.43
N ALA A 115 -9.59 3.52 -13.60
CA ALA A 115 -10.63 2.88 -12.81
C ALA A 115 -10.01 1.76 -11.97
N PHE A 116 -10.47 1.60 -10.74
CA PHE A 116 -10.02 0.58 -9.82
C PHE A 116 -11.22 -0.14 -9.23
N GLU A 117 -11.04 -1.39 -8.84
CA GLU A 117 -12.02 -2.12 -8.05
C GLU A 117 -11.42 -2.45 -6.70
N VAL A 118 -12.24 -2.24 -5.67
CA VAL A 118 -11.92 -2.56 -4.30
C VAL A 118 -12.97 -3.52 -3.78
N THR A 119 -12.54 -4.66 -3.27
CA THR A 119 -13.43 -5.67 -2.72
C THR A 119 -13.14 -5.89 -1.24
N SER A 120 -14.17 -6.29 -0.51
CA SER A 120 -14.10 -6.64 0.90
C SER A 120 -14.97 -7.87 1.15
N TYR A 121 -14.35 -8.96 1.59
CA TYR A 121 -15.05 -10.24 1.74
C TYR A 121 -14.40 -11.13 2.80
N HIS A 122 -15.19 -12.06 3.34
CA HIS A 122 -14.66 -13.15 4.17
C HIS A 122 -14.12 -14.27 3.27
N ASP A 123 -12.84 -14.55 3.39
CA ASP A 123 -12.14 -15.63 2.71
C ASP A 123 -12.20 -16.90 3.55
N GLY A 124 -13.18 -17.76 3.27
CA GLY A 124 -13.35 -19.04 3.93
C GLY A 124 -12.26 -20.08 3.63
N GLN A 125 -11.33 -19.83 2.68
CA GLN A 125 -10.19 -20.72 2.46
C GLN A 125 -9.01 -20.40 3.37
N HIS A 126 -8.85 -19.11 3.71
CA HIS A 126 -7.75 -18.63 4.54
C HIS A 126 -8.21 -18.18 5.93
N ASP A 127 -9.47 -18.47 6.29
CA ASP A 127 -10.06 -18.17 7.60
C ASP A 127 -9.81 -16.70 8.01
N GLY A 128 -10.20 -15.75 7.15
CA GLY A 128 -9.92 -14.34 7.38
C GLY A 128 -10.76 -13.37 6.56
N TRP A 129 -10.73 -12.10 6.95
CA TRP A 129 -11.28 -11.02 6.14
C TRP A 129 -10.22 -10.49 5.17
N CYS A 130 -10.63 -10.24 3.93
CA CYS A 130 -9.75 -9.82 2.85
C CYS A 130 -10.24 -8.50 2.26
N TYR A 131 -9.32 -7.56 2.09
CA TYR A 131 -9.51 -6.37 1.25
C TYR A 131 -8.61 -6.48 0.03
N GLU A 132 -9.17 -6.38 -1.17
CA GLU A 132 -8.37 -6.37 -2.40
C GLU A 132 -8.50 -5.05 -3.16
N LEU A 133 -7.42 -4.64 -3.82
CA LEU A 133 -7.39 -3.50 -4.74
C LEU A 133 -6.69 -3.90 -6.03
N TYR A 134 -7.32 -3.60 -7.16
CA TYR A 134 -6.73 -3.76 -8.50
C TYR A 134 -7.19 -2.67 -9.47
N GLU A 135 -6.39 -2.41 -10.50
CA GLU A 135 -6.78 -1.53 -11.60
C GLU A 135 -7.67 -2.28 -12.59
N VAL A 136 -8.79 -1.66 -12.98
CA VAL A 136 -9.66 -2.15 -14.05
C VAL A 136 -9.20 -1.53 -15.35
N ASN A 137 -8.20 -2.15 -15.97
CA ASN A 137 -7.73 -1.74 -17.29
C ASN A 137 -8.32 -2.67 -18.37
N PRO A 138 -9.21 -2.19 -19.26
CA PRO A 138 -9.78 -3.03 -20.31
C PRO A 138 -8.79 -3.35 -21.44
N THR A 139 -7.62 -2.70 -21.47
CA THR A 139 -6.60 -2.82 -22.51
C THR A 139 -5.34 -3.56 -22.06
N ASP A 140 -5.20 -3.78 -20.76
CA ASP A 140 -4.09 -4.53 -20.16
C ASP A 140 -4.66 -5.73 -19.42
N SER A 141 -4.08 -6.91 -19.63
CA SER A 141 -4.43 -8.12 -18.90
C SER A 141 -3.68 -8.25 -17.58
N SER A 142 -2.98 -7.20 -17.14
CA SER A 142 -2.38 -7.10 -15.82
C SER A 142 -3.45 -7.39 -14.76
N ASP A 143 -3.43 -8.60 -14.24
CA ASP A 143 -4.22 -9.07 -13.11
C ASP A 143 -3.43 -8.91 -11.82
N GLY A 144 -2.62 -7.85 -11.74
CA GLY A 144 -1.91 -7.45 -10.54
C GLY A 144 -2.87 -6.82 -9.55
N TYR A 145 -2.81 -7.29 -8.30
CA TYR A 145 -3.65 -6.80 -7.21
C TYR A 145 -2.89 -6.86 -5.90
N ILE A 146 -3.30 -6.04 -4.93
CA ILE A 146 -2.88 -6.24 -3.54
C ILE A 146 -4.04 -6.83 -2.75
N ASP A 147 -3.70 -7.66 -1.77
CA ASP A 147 -4.63 -8.06 -0.72
C ASP A 147 -4.11 -7.69 0.67
N VAL A 148 -5.03 -7.29 1.56
CA VAL A 148 -4.80 -7.11 2.99
C VAL A 148 -5.61 -8.17 3.71
N ARG A 149 -4.93 -9.08 4.40
CA ARG A 149 -5.53 -10.24 5.04
C ARG A 149 -5.54 -10.06 6.55
N ILE A 150 -6.73 -10.08 7.14
CA ILE A 150 -6.98 -10.01 8.57
C ILE A 150 -7.46 -11.38 9.03
N PRO A 151 -6.63 -12.19 9.71
CA PRO A 151 -7.06 -13.49 10.19
C PRO A 151 -8.29 -13.40 11.09
N ASP A 152 -9.22 -14.32 10.92
CA ASP A 152 -10.39 -14.50 11.76
C ASP A 152 -10.02 -15.44 12.93
N LEU A 153 -10.14 -14.95 14.15
CA LEU A 153 -9.87 -15.74 15.35
C LEU A 153 -11.01 -16.72 15.68
N GLN A 154 -12.14 -16.64 14.96
CA GLN A 154 -13.29 -17.53 15.14
C GLN A 154 -13.87 -18.04 13.80
N PRO A 155 -13.11 -18.83 13.01
CA PRO A 155 -13.53 -19.26 11.67
C PRO A 155 -14.73 -20.24 11.64
N GLY A 156 -15.16 -20.75 12.80
CA GLY A 156 -16.22 -21.76 12.94
C GLY A 156 -17.66 -21.28 12.68
N GLY A 157 -17.87 -20.18 11.94
CA GLY A 157 -19.20 -19.68 11.56
C GLY A 157 -19.86 -18.72 12.55
N GLY A 158 -19.08 -18.14 13.47
CA GLY A 158 -19.49 -17.01 14.30
C GLY A 158 -19.36 -15.66 13.58
N PRO A 159 -19.68 -14.54 14.23
CA PRO A 159 -19.29 -13.22 13.70
C PRO A 159 -17.77 -13.15 13.57
N PHE A 160 -17.28 -12.44 12.54
CA PHE A 160 -15.86 -12.21 12.31
C PHE A 160 -15.20 -11.61 13.57
N VAL A 161 -14.09 -12.23 14.01
CA VAL A 161 -13.29 -11.73 15.12
C VAL A 161 -11.88 -11.40 14.60
N PRO A 162 -11.55 -10.13 14.36
CA PRO A 162 -10.27 -9.79 13.75
C PRO A 162 -9.09 -10.09 14.67
N ALA A 163 -8.04 -10.67 14.11
CA ALA A 163 -6.74 -10.75 14.73
C ALA A 163 -6.13 -9.35 14.94
N PRO A 164 -5.22 -9.19 15.92
CA PRO A 164 -4.53 -7.92 16.14
C PRO A 164 -3.66 -7.55 14.93
N ALA A 165 -3.38 -6.25 14.77
CA ALA A 165 -2.60 -5.69 13.66
C ALA A 165 -1.28 -6.43 13.37
N GLY A 166 -0.65 -7.00 14.40
CA GLY A 166 0.60 -7.76 14.25
C GLY A 166 0.49 -9.10 13.51
N GLN A 167 -0.72 -9.58 13.25
CA GLN A 167 -1.00 -10.78 12.45
C GLN A 167 -1.55 -10.45 11.06
N VAL A 168 -1.82 -9.17 10.78
CA VAL A 168 -2.31 -8.72 9.48
C VAL A 168 -1.14 -8.64 8.49
N THR A 169 -1.37 -9.12 7.28
CA THR A 169 -0.38 -9.08 6.19
C THR A 169 -0.93 -8.38 4.97
N VAL A 170 -0.02 -7.81 4.18
CA VAL A 170 -0.29 -7.26 2.86
C VAL A 170 0.56 -8.00 1.84
N ILE A 171 -0.04 -8.37 0.71
CA ILE A 171 0.65 -9.09 -0.35
C ILE A 171 0.34 -8.40 -1.68
N GLY A 172 1.38 -8.06 -2.44
CA GLY A 172 1.23 -7.70 -3.85
C GLY A 172 1.36 -8.94 -4.73
N HIS A 173 0.37 -9.19 -5.57
CA HIS A 173 0.35 -10.29 -6.52
C HIS A 173 0.70 -9.79 -7.90
N ARG A 174 1.66 -10.45 -8.57
CA ARG A 174 2.10 -10.13 -9.93
C ARG A 174 2.68 -8.72 -10.08
N SER A 175 3.35 -8.25 -9.03
CA SER A 175 4.05 -6.97 -8.98
C SER A 175 3.19 -5.75 -9.36
N PRO A 176 2.08 -5.53 -8.64
CA PRO A 176 1.14 -4.47 -8.98
C PRO A 176 1.75 -3.09 -8.69
N THR A 177 1.32 -2.11 -9.47
CA THR A 177 1.60 -0.70 -9.24
C THR A 177 0.31 0.08 -9.07
N PHE A 178 0.30 1.05 -8.16
CA PHE A 178 -0.86 1.91 -7.93
C PHE A 178 -0.43 3.36 -7.78
N PRO A 179 -1.22 4.33 -8.30
CA PRO A 179 -1.01 5.74 -7.97
C PRO A 179 -1.03 5.93 -6.45
N TRP A 180 -0.10 6.73 -5.94
CA TRP A 180 0.03 7.00 -4.50
C TRP A 180 -1.30 7.42 -3.87
N PRO A 181 -2.11 8.34 -4.46
CA PRO A 181 -3.38 8.74 -3.86
C PRO A 181 -4.40 7.61 -3.76
N VAL A 182 -4.40 6.67 -4.72
CA VAL A 182 -5.31 5.50 -4.70
C VAL A 182 -4.91 4.55 -3.58
N PHE A 183 -3.62 4.21 -3.52
CA PHE A 183 -3.11 3.34 -2.46
C PHE A 183 -3.31 3.96 -1.08
N ARG A 184 -3.09 5.27 -0.93
CA ARG A 184 -3.26 5.95 0.34
C ARG A 184 -4.73 6.01 0.78
N HIS A 185 -5.64 6.25 -0.17
CA HIS A 185 -7.10 6.16 0.06
C HIS A 185 -7.53 4.75 0.48
N PHE A 186 -6.91 3.72 -0.08
CA PHE A 186 -7.15 2.31 0.30
C PHE A 186 -6.73 2.04 1.75
N LEU A 187 -5.52 2.46 2.14
CA LEU A 187 -5.06 2.33 3.52
C LEU A 187 -5.95 3.11 4.51
N ASP A 188 -6.33 4.34 4.19
CA ASP A 188 -7.23 5.15 5.02
C ASP A 188 -8.60 4.49 5.17
N GLY A 189 -9.15 3.94 4.09
CA GLY A 189 -10.40 3.19 4.12
C GLY A 189 -10.33 2.02 5.10
N ILE A 190 -9.30 1.18 4.99
CA ILE A 190 -9.13 0.02 5.88
C ILE A 190 -8.96 0.46 7.33
N LEU A 191 -8.14 1.48 7.60
CA LEU A 191 -7.97 2.01 8.95
C LEU A 191 -9.28 2.57 9.53
N ALA A 192 -10.09 3.24 8.70
CA ALA A 192 -11.37 3.80 9.10
C ALA A 192 -12.47 2.73 9.32
N SER A 193 -12.33 1.54 8.74
CA SER A 193 -13.28 0.43 8.93
C SER A 193 -13.36 -0.04 10.38
N GLY A 194 -12.25 0.07 11.12
CA GLY A 194 -12.13 -0.48 12.48
C GLY A 194 -11.89 -1.99 12.54
N ASP A 195 -11.68 -2.65 11.39
CA ASP A 195 -11.47 -4.10 11.33
C ASP A 195 -10.08 -4.54 11.79
N ILE A 196 -9.09 -3.64 11.79
CA ILE A 196 -7.75 -3.92 12.32
C ILE A 196 -7.65 -3.33 13.72
N ARG A 197 -7.45 -4.18 14.72
CA ARG A 197 -7.28 -3.76 16.12
C ARG A 197 -5.82 -3.47 16.43
N ASP A 198 -5.56 -2.29 16.99
CA ASP A 198 -4.25 -1.97 17.56
C ASP A 198 -3.92 -2.88 18.75
N TYR A 199 -2.62 -3.10 18.96
CA TYR A 199 -2.10 -3.98 20.01
C TYR A 199 -2.31 -3.43 21.43
N GLU A 200 -2.72 -2.16 21.59
CA GLU A 200 -2.67 -1.43 22.87
C GLU A 200 -4.02 -1.33 23.63
N GLN A 201 -4.93 -2.31 23.51
CA GLN A 201 -6.13 -2.32 24.38
C GLN A 201 -6.23 -3.49 25.38
N ASP A 202 -5.30 -4.44 25.38
CA ASP A 202 -5.38 -5.62 26.26
C ASP A 202 -4.07 -5.94 27.02
N GLN A 203 -3.45 -4.93 27.67
CA GLN A 203 -2.53 -5.14 28.81
C GLN A 203 -2.68 -4.09 29.91
#